data_AF-A0A1F5YQK1-F1
#
_entry.id   AF-A0A1F5YQK1-F1
#
_cell.length_a   1.000
_cell.length_b   1.000
_cell.length_c   1.000
_cell.angle_alpha   90.00
_cell.angle_beta   90.00
_cell.angle_gamma   90.00
#
_symmetry.space_group_name_H-M   'P 1'
#
loop_
_entity.id
_entity.type
_entity.pdbx_description
1 polymer ?
#
loop_
_entity_poly.entity_id
_entity_poly.type
_entity_poly.pdbx_seq_one_letter_code
_entity_poly.pdbx_strand_id
1 'polypeptide(L)'
;MRNFVLYLLLLALVAVIGFAASPYVGKFLFNLGVIREEVPISGTGSMYPTFPKSEGVSEQEASNQTVAQPEMRRFPGGLNILGQSLFIYKLQRGDIIEFESDLTRKITKEKYGTDTGFVKRVIALPGDEIELRDGFVKVNTKIPDEPYTAKPRSTYGGDSIPDCQVKKVPVDSVFVLGDNRKASLDSRFEIGFVKLSDIHHVLPLNEQDPFKKNWRDTKFDQEFAHTSTTDPQDFVNLLNQVRVEKNKTKLKLNDNLIKSSKFRGDIILDTDDFSIEATRSGLTLEKAVRQAGYRNIVFAELFTRGYYDSDELLENMFEFPQTSNLLLSDEYQDIGLSAVLADVNNCPTQVIVIHLGGFKPPNYQKVDIESWKLLIDNLVEILPSWESLKNAESIDRDKLDALISLLKTRLNNAQKIYSRLSRNEWLTDEENALVKNDNNLHTQAEQLISELNK
;
A
#
# COMPACT_ATOMS: atom_id res chain seq x y z
N MET A 1 -63.05 -39.33 -41.00
CA MET A 1 -62.64 -39.06 -39.59
C MET A 1 -61.13 -38.98 -39.41
N ARG A 2 -60.32 -39.92 -39.90
CA ARG A 2 -58.85 -39.92 -39.70
C ARG A 2 -58.13 -38.66 -40.22
N ASN A 3 -58.52 -38.15 -41.38
CA ASN A 3 -57.92 -36.93 -41.95
C ASN A 3 -58.33 -35.66 -41.19
N PHE A 4 -59.55 -35.61 -40.63
CA PHE A 4 -60.05 -34.47 -39.86
C PHE A 4 -59.30 -34.29 -38.53
N VAL A 5 -59.01 -35.40 -37.85
CA VAL A 5 -58.18 -35.40 -36.62
C VAL A 5 -56.74 -34.97 -36.92
N LEU A 6 -56.18 -35.38 -38.07
CA LEU A 6 -54.86 -34.96 -38.50
C LEU A 6 -54.79 -33.45 -38.77
N TYR A 7 -55.81 -32.89 -39.43
CA TYR A 7 -55.92 -31.44 -39.68
C TYR A 7 -56.09 -30.64 -38.38
N LEU A 8 -56.87 -31.14 -37.42
CA LEU A 8 -57.01 -30.51 -36.09
C LEU A 8 -55.71 -30.51 -35.30
N LEU A 9 -54.95 -31.62 -35.33
CA LEU A 9 -53.63 -31.69 -34.70
C LEU A 9 -52.62 -30.76 -35.38
N LEU A 10 -52.66 -30.65 -36.71
CA LEU A 10 -51.81 -29.72 -37.45
C LEU A 10 -52.17 -28.27 -37.15
N LEU A 11 -53.47 -27.94 -37.08
CA LEU A 11 -53.94 -26.60 -36.70
C LEU A 11 -53.60 -26.25 -35.25
N ALA A 12 -53.70 -27.21 -34.32
CA ALA A 12 -53.26 -27.03 -32.95
C ALA A 12 -51.74 -26.81 -32.88
N LEU A 13 -50.95 -27.58 -33.65
CA LEU A 13 -49.50 -27.41 -33.74
C LEU A 13 -49.12 -26.04 -34.32
N VAL A 14 -49.77 -25.61 -35.41
CA VAL A 14 -49.57 -24.29 -36.03
C VAL A 14 -50.03 -23.17 -35.10
N ALA A 15 -51.12 -23.35 -34.35
CA ALA A 15 -51.56 -22.40 -33.34
C ALA A 15 -50.58 -22.31 -32.17
N VAL A 16 -50.01 -23.43 -31.72
CA VAL A 16 -48.98 -23.46 -30.67
C VAL A 16 -47.67 -22.83 -31.16
N ILE A 17 -47.25 -23.12 -32.40
CA ILE A 17 -46.06 -22.52 -33.02
C ILE A 17 -46.29 -21.01 -33.25
N GLY A 18 -47.46 -20.62 -33.75
CA GLY A 18 -47.84 -19.21 -33.94
C GLY A 18 -47.99 -18.45 -32.63
N PHE A 19 -48.44 -19.12 -31.56
CA PHE A 19 -48.50 -18.57 -30.21
C PHE A 19 -47.07 -18.43 -29.65
N ALA A 20 -46.21 -19.44 -29.76
CA ALA A 20 -44.81 -19.37 -29.34
C ALA A 20 -43.99 -18.33 -30.13
N ALA A 21 -44.31 -18.12 -31.42
CA ALA A 21 -43.69 -17.11 -32.28
C ALA A 21 -44.32 -15.71 -32.12
N SER A 22 -45.36 -15.56 -31.30
CA SER A 22 -45.99 -14.28 -31.04
C SER A 22 -45.04 -13.40 -30.20
N PRO A 23 -44.80 -12.13 -30.59
CA PRO A 23 -43.98 -11.22 -29.79
C PRO A 23 -44.54 -11.00 -28.38
N TYR A 24 -45.85 -11.23 -28.17
CA TYR A 24 -46.49 -11.19 -26.86
C TYR A 24 -46.07 -12.36 -25.96
N VAL A 25 -45.91 -13.56 -26.53
CA VAL A 25 -45.45 -14.74 -25.78
C VAL A 25 -43.96 -14.66 -25.52
N GLY A 26 -43.17 -14.19 -26.48
CA GLY A 26 -41.76 -13.86 -26.26
C GLY A 26 -41.58 -12.86 -25.11
N LYS A 27 -42.30 -11.73 -25.12
CA LYS A 27 -42.26 -10.73 -24.04
C LYS A 27 -42.74 -11.29 -22.69
N PHE A 28 -43.74 -12.17 -22.70
CA PHE A 28 -44.23 -12.83 -21.50
C PHE A 28 -43.20 -13.81 -20.91
N LEU A 29 -42.58 -14.66 -21.73
CA LEU A 29 -41.52 -15.60 -21.33
C LEU A 29 -40.23 -14.87 -20.90
N PHE A 30 -39.96 -13.72 -21.50
CA PHE A 30 -38.87 -12.83 -21.09
C PHE A 30 -39.13 -12.21 -19.71
N ASN A 31 -40.31 -11.63 -19.49
CA ASN A 31 -40.69 -11.11 -18.17
C ASN A 31 -40.70 -12.19 -17.08
N LEU A 32 -40.93 -13.44 -17.48
CA LEU A 32 -40.86 -14.60 -16.60
C LEU A 32 -39.43 -14.98 -16.18
N GLY A 33 -38.39 -14.45 -16.82
CA GLY A 33 -37.00 -14.85 -16.62
C GLY A 33 -36.66 -16.21 -17.23
N VAL A 34 -37.49 -16.70 -18.17
CA VAL A 34 -37.25 -17.94 -18.92
C VAL A 34 -36.33 -17.68 -20.11
N ILE A 35 -36.55 -16.57 -20.81
CA ILE A 35 -35.67 -16.11 -21.88
C ILE A 35 -34.56 -15.25 -21.27
N ARG A 36 -33.33 -15.52 -21.67
CA ARG A 36 -32.14 -14.77 -21.25
C ARG A 36 -31.89 -13.60 -22.20
N GLU A 37 -31.19 -12.59 -21.70
CA GLU A 37 -30.70 -11.47 -22.48
C GLU A 37 -29.20 -11.25 -22.29
N GLU A 38 -28.55 -10.73 -23.32
CA GLU A 38 -27.16 -10.32 -23.25
C GLU A 38 -27.04 -9.03 -22.43
N VAL A 39 -26.31 -9.11 -21.32
CA VAL A 39 -26.02 -7.94 -20.48
C VAL A 39 -24.59 -7.47 -20.78
N PRO A 40 -24.38 -6.26 -21.34
CA PRO A 40 -23.04 -5.79 -21.65
C PRO A 40 -22.26 -5.47 -20.37
N ILE A 41 -21.04 -6.01 -20.28
CA ILE A 41 -20.12 -5.79 -19.16
C ILE A 41 -19.06 -4.78 -19.60
N SER A 42 -18.88 -3.73 -18.80
CA SER A 42 -17.86 -2.71 -19.05
C SER A 42 -16.44 -3.19 -18.73
N GLY A 43 -15.46 -2.58 -19.39
CA GLY A 43 -14.05 -2.94 -19.31
C GLY A 43 -13.32 -2.52 -18.04
N THR A 44 -14.01 -1.93 -17.05
CA THR A 44 -13.41 -1.45 -15.78
C THR A 44 -12.72 -2.54 -14.96
N GLY A 45 -13.03 -3.82 -15.21
CA GLY A 45 -12.32 -4.96 -14.65
C GLY A 45 -12.70 -5.34 -13.22
N SER A 46 -13.78 -4.80 -12.67
CA SER A 46 -14.29 -5.14 -11.33
C SER A 46 -14.68 -6.62 -11.18
N MET A 47 -15.08 -7.27 -12.27
CA MET A 47 -15.44 -8.70 -12.32
C MET A 47 -14.34 -9.60 -12.90
N TYR A 48 -13.11 -9.08 -13.07
CA TYR A 48 -11.97 -9.91 -13.46
C TYR A 48 -11.62 -10.92 -12.35
N PRO A 49 -11.27 -12.19 -12.65
CA PRO A 49 -11.04 -12.79 -13.97
C PRO A 49 -12.28 -13.45 -14.60
N THR A 50 -13.44 -13.43 -13.94
CA THR A 50 -14.67 -14.01 -14.50
C THR A 50 -15.03 -13.37 -15.85
N PHE A 51 -15.01 -12.04 -15.92
CA PHE A 51 -15.08 -11.29 -17.17
C PHE A 51 -13.74 -10.61 -17.49
N PRO A 52 -13.34 -10.48 -18.76
CA PRO A 52 -12.14 -9.75 -19.14
C PRO A 52 -12.19 -8.28 -18.70
N LYS A 53 -11.06 -7.58 -18.80
CA LYS A 53 -10.94 -6.13 -18.56
C LYS A 53 -10.24 -5.46 -19.74
N SER A 54 -10.42 -4.16 -19.89
CA SER A 54 -9.64 -3.38 -20.85
C SER A 54 -8.20 -3.23 -20.37
N GLU A 55 -7.25 -3.16 -21.31
CA GLU A 55 -5.82 -3.01 -21.03
C GLU A 55 -5.29 -1.69 -21.59
N GLY A 56 -4.41 -1.02 -20.83
CA GLY A 56 -3.69 0.18 -21.28
C GLY A 56 -4.56 1.42 -21.52
N VAL A 57 -5.76 1.49 -20.93
CA VAL A 57 -6.69 2.62 -21.06
C VAL A 57 -7.11 3.12 -19.68
N SER A 58 -7.57 4.37 -19.62
CA SER A 58 -8.08 4.97 -18.37
C SER A 58 -9.37 4.27 -17.90
N GLU A 59 -9.72 4.38 -16.61
CA GLU A 59 -10.98 3.81 -16.09
C GLU A 59 -12.23 4.34 -16.83
N GLN A 60 -12.22 5.61 -17.24
CA GLN A 60 -13.30 6.25 -17.98
C GLN A 60 -13.39 5.75 -19.44
N GLU A 61 -12.28 5.44 -20.08
CA GLU A 61 -12.30 4.79 -21.40
C GLU A 61 -12.75 3.34 -21.28
N ALA A 62 -12.27 2.64 -20.26
CA ALA A 62 -12.64 1.26 -19.97
C ALA A 62 -14.14 1.11 -19.68
N SER A 63 -14.77 2.08 -19.00
CA SER A 63 -16.21 2.05 -18.71
C SER A 63 -17.08 2.09 -19.96
N ASN A 64 -16.57 2.66 -21.06
CA ASN A 64 -17.27 2.77 -22.34
C ASN A 64 -17.03 1.57 -23.28
N GLN A 65 -16.16 0.63 -22.90
CA GLN A 65 -15.85 -0.56 -23.70
C GLN A 65 -16.60 -1.78 -23.16
N THR A 66 -17.29 -2.50 -24.04
CA THR A 66 -17.91 -3.78 -23.70
C THR A 66 -16.90 -4.91 -23.85
N VAL A 67 -16.60 -5.62 -22.76
CA VAL A 67 -15.60 -6.71 -22.72
C VAL A 67 -16.21 -8.11 -22.60
N ALA A 68 -17.48 -8.20 -22.22
CA ALA A 68 -18.26 -9.44 -22.20
C ALA A 68 -19.76 -9.14 -22.36
N GLN A 69 -20.52 -10.16 -22.80
CA GLN A 69 -21.97 -10.11 -22.94
C GLN A 69 -22.59 -11.45 -22.48
N PRO A 70 -22.55 -11.77 -21.17
CA PRO A 70 -23.20 -12.98 -20.65
C PRO A 70 -24.72 -12.94 -20.87
N GLU A 71 -25.29 -14.11 -21.17
CA GLU A 71 -26.73 -14.31 -21.15
C GLU A 71 -27.24 -14.40 -19.71
N MET A 72 -28.00 -13.40 -19.27
CA MET A 72 -28.56 -13.31 -17.91
C MET A 72 -30.08 -13.43 -17.93
N ARG A 73 -30.65 -13.94 -16.84
CA ARG A 73 -32.11 -14.04 -16.64
C ARG A 73 -32.61 -12.73 -16.04
N ARG A 74 -33.79 -12.28 -16.45
CA ARG A 74 -34.47 -11.16 -15.79
C ARG A 74 -34.84 -11.51 -14.34
N PHE A 75 -34.67 -10.54 -13.44
CA PHE A 75 -34.95 -10.61 -12.02
C PHE A 75 -35.70 -9.35 -11.53
N PRO A 76 -36.66 -9.47 -10.59
CA PRO A 76 -37.36 -10.70 -10.27
C PRO A 76 -38.17 -11.16 -11.50
N GLY A 77 -37.99 -12.43 -11.88
CA GLY A 77 -38.83 -13.08 -12.89
C GLY A 77 -40.14 -13.58 -12.28
N GLY A 78 -40.76 -14.57 -12.93
CA GLY A 78 -41.93 -15.26 -12.39
C GLY A 78 -43.30 -14.61 -12.65
N LEU A 79 -44.36 -15.27 -12.18
CA LEU A 79 -45.76 -14.84 -12.30
C LEU A 79 -46.30 -14.43 -10.95
N ASN A 80 -46.93 -13.27 -10.88
CA ASN A 80 -47.79 -12.90 -9.76
C ASN A 80 -49.24 -13.25 -10.10
N ILE A 81 -49.77 -14.29 -9.46
CA ILE A 81 -51.17 -14.72 -9.61
C ILE A 81 -51.83 -14.68 -8.24
N LEU A 82 -52.90 -13.89 -8.09
CA LEU A 82 -53.70 -13.80 -6.86
C LEU A 82 -52.85 -13.51 -5.60
N GLY A 83 -51.81 -12.68 -5.73
CA GLY A 83 -50.91 -12.31 -4.63
C GLY A 83 -49.84 -13.36 -4.29
N GLN A 84 -49.76 -14.46 -5.03
CA GLN A 84 -48.70 -15.46 -4.91
C GLN A 84 -47.74 -15.37 -6.09
N SER A 85 -46.44 -15.32 -5.78
CA SER A 85 -45.39 -15.32 -6.79
C SER A 85 -44.94 -16.75 -7.11
N LEU A 86 -45.08 -17.15 -8.36
CA LEU A 86 -44.70 -18.48 -8.87
C LEU A 86 -43.52 -18.36 -9.82
N PHE A 87 -42.65 -19.39 -9.84
CA PHE A 87 -41.49 -19.47 -10.72
C PHE A 87 -40.47 -18.33 -10.57
N ILE A 88 -40.48 -17.62 -9.43
CA ILE A 88 -39.42 -16.66 -9.11
C ILE A 88 -38.12 -17.43 -8.89
N TYR A 89 -37.08 -17.05 -9.62
CA TYR A 89 -35.74 -17.52 -9.33
C TYR A 89 -35.31 -17.04 -7.94
N LYS A 90 -34.91 -17.97 -7.08
CA LYS A 90 -34.42 -17.63 -5.74
C LYS A 90 -32.91 -17.43 -5.80
N LEU A 91 -32.46 -16.21 -5.51
CA LEU A 91 -31.04 -15.88 -5.44
C LEU A 91 -30.27 -16.82 -4.52
N GLN A 92 -29.06 -17.16 -4.94
CA GLN A 92 -28.11 -17.99 -4.23
C GLN A 92 -26.77 -17.24 -4.06
N ARG A 93 -26.00 -17.65 -3.05
CA ARG A 93 -24.61 -17.17 -2.93
C ARG A 93 -23.81 -17.66 -4.14
N GLY A 94 -23.00 -16.79 -4.70
CA GLY A 94 -22.23 -17.01 -5.92
C GLY A 94 -22.94 -16.61 -7.21
N ASP A 95 -24.23 -16.28 -7.19
CA ASP A 95 -24.91 -15.71 -8.36
C ASP A 95 -24.27 -14.37 -8.73
N ILE A 96 -24.17 -14.08 -10.03
CA ILE A 96 -23.77 -12.76 -10.52
C ILE A 96 -25.04 -11.99 -10.85
N ILE A 97 -25.14 -10.75 -10.40
CA ILE A 97 -26.31 -9.90 -10.64
C ILE A 97 -25.90 -8.60 -11.32
N GLU A 98 -26.83 -8.07 -12.11
CA GLU A 98 -26.81 -6.69 -12.59
C GLU A 98 -27.91 -5.92 -11.85
N PHE A 99 -27.55 -4.75 -11.33
CA PHE A 99 -28.43 -3.93 -10.51
C PHE A 99 -28.20 -2.43 -10.73
N GLU A 100 -29.26 -1.66 -10.59
CA GLU A 100 -29.24 -0.21 -10.80
C GLU A 100 -30.22 0.50 -9.85
N SER A 101 -29.76 1.61 -9.28
CA SER A 101 -30.51 2.51 -8.40
C SER A 101 -30.11 3.97 -8.68
N ASP A 102 -30.83 4.94 -8.09
CA ASP A 102 -30.44 6.35 -8.15
C ASP A 102 -29.01 6.61 -7.64
N LEU A 103 -28.60 5.85 -6.61
CA LEU A 103 -27.26 5.96 -6.03
C LEU A 103 -26.20 5.45 -7.01
N THR A 104 -26.39 4.27 -7.58
CA THR A 104 -25.40 3.70 -8.51
C THR A 104 -25.26 4.53 -9.77
N ARG A 105 -26.38 5.07 -10.27
CA ARG A 105 -26.44 6.03 -11.38
C ARG A 105 -25.63 7.30 -11.10
N LYS A 106 -25.82 7.88 -9.90
CA LYS A 106 -25.04 9.04 -9.47
C LYS A 106 -23.55 8.72 -9.43
N ILE A 107 -23.17 7.60 -8.82
CA ILE A 107 -21.79 7.15 -8.70
C ILE A 107 -21.14 6.98 -10.08
N THR A 108 -21.79 6.24 -10.99
CA THR A 108 -21.25 5.99 -12.33
C THR A 108 -21.18 7.27 -13.15
N LYS A 109 -22.12 8.20 -12.96
CA LYS A 109 -22.08 9.50 -13.63
C LYS A 109 -20.91 10.37 -13.14
N GLU A 110 -20.67 10.41 -11.83
CA GLU A 110 -19.57 11.18 -11.25
C GLU A 110 -18.20 10.57 -11.60
N LYS A 111 -18.09 9.24 -11.57
CA LYS A 111 -16.82 8.55 -11.79
C LYS A 111 -16.48 8.30 -13.27
N TYR A 112 -17.47 7.98 -14.09
CA TYR A 112 -17.30 7.53 -15.47
C TYR A 112 -17.99 8.42 -16.51
N GLY A 113 -18.87 9.34 -16.08
CA GLY A 113 -19.68 10.15 -17.00
C GLY A 113 -20.84 9.39 -17.65
N THR A 114 -21.12 8.17 -17.21
CA THR A 114 -22.19 7.31 -17.73
C THR A 114 -23.24 7.04 -16.66
N ASP A 115 -24.49 6.89 -17.06
CA ASP A 115 -25.60 6.65 -16.14
C ASP A 115 -26.02 5.17 -16.21
N THR A 116 -25.25 4.30 -15.55
CA THR A 116 -25.39 2.84 -15.68
C THR A 116 -25.36 2.12 -14.34
N GLY A 117 -25.92 0.90 -14.31
CA GLY A 117 -25.84 -0.02 -13.17
C GLY A 117 -24.46 -0.67 -12.97
N PHE A 118 -24.42 -1.64 -12.07
CA PHE A 118 -23.23 -2.43 -11.73
C PHE A 118 -23.49 -3.92 -11.92
N VAL A 119 -22.44 -4.65 -12.26
CA VAL A 119 -22.42 -6.11 -12.20
C VAL A 119 -21.51 -6.58 -11.07
N LYS A 120 -22.03 -7.43 -10.18
CA LYS A 120 -21.33 -7.95 -8.99
C LYS A 120 -21.78 -9.36 -8.64
N ARG A 121 -21.01 -10.06 -7.83
CA ARG A 121 -21.37 -11.38 -7.30
C ARG A 121 -22.03 -11.27 -5.94
N VAL A 122 -23.13 -11.99 -5.74
CA VAL A 122 -23.82 -12.14 -4.46
C VAL A 122 -22.97 -13.00 -3.52
N ILE A 123 -22.51 -12.41 -2.43
CA ILE A 123 -21.67 -13.09 -1.43
C ILE A 123 -22.49 -13.52 -0.23
N ALA A 124 -23.43 -12.69 0.20
CA ALA A 124 -24.33 -13.01 1.30
C ALA A 124 -25.78 -12.59 1.01
N LEU A 125 -26.71 -13.39 1.50
CA LEU A 125 -28.15 -13.29 1.28
C LEU A 125 -28.84 -12.60 2.47
N PRO A 126 -30.13 -12.20 2.34
CA PRO A 126 -30.90 -11.65 3.44
C PRO A 126 -30.76 -12.43 4.76
N GLY A 127 -30.42 -11.72 5.83
CA GLY A 127 -30.28 -12.28 7.18
C GLY A 127 -28.93 -12.92 7.49
N ASP A 128 -28.04 -13.08 6.49
CA ASP A 128 -26.67 -13.54 6.73
C ASP A 128 -25.87 -12.51 7.55
N GLU A 129 -24.90 -13.01 8.30
CA GLU A 129 -23.86 -12.19 8.92
C GLU A 129 -22.61 -12.18 8.05
N ILE A 130 -22.02 -11.01 7.85
CA ILE A 130 -20.77 -10.82 7.12
C ILE A 130 -19.73 -10.15 8.01
N GLU A 131 -18.49 -10.60 7.88
CA GLU A 131 -17.31 -9.99 8.51
C GLU A 131 -16.16 -10.01 7.50
N LEU A 132 -15.49 -8.89 7.29
CA LEU A 132 -14.25 -8.83 6.53
C LEU A 132 -13.10 -8.89 7.51
N ARG A 133 -12.18 -9.84 7.32
CA ARG A 133 -11.09 -10.05 8.26
C ARG A 133 -9.91 -10.69 7.56
N ASP A 134 -8.73 -10.09 7.75
CA ASP A 134 -7.46 -10.62 7.26
C ASP A 134 -7.46 -10.91 5.75
N GLY A 135 -8.13 -10.07 4.95
CA GLY A 135 -8.22 -10.25 3.50
C GLY A 135 -9.25 -11.27 3.03
N PHE A 136 -10.06 -11.82 3.94
CA PHE A 136 -11.14 -12.75 3.62
C PHE A 136 -12.51 -12.17 4.00
N VAL A 137 -13.53 -12.54 3.24
CA VAL A 137 -14.92 -12.41 3.68
C VAL A 137 -15.32 -13.67 4.46
N LYS A 138 -15.96 -13.48 5.60
CA LYS A 138 -16.65 -14.53 6.34
C LYS A 138 -18.14 -14.32 6.21
N VAL A 139 -18.88 -15.37 5.87
CA VAL A 139 -20.34 -15.40 5.81
C VAL A 139 -20.82 -16.41 6.86
N ASN A 140 -21.62 -15.96 7.83
CA ASN A 140 -22.05 -16.75 8.97
C ASN A 140 -20.86 -17.49 9.62
N THR A 141 -19.83 -16.72 9.98
CA THR A 141 -18.56 -17.14 10.59
C THR A 141 -17.67 -18.07 9.75
N LYS A 142 -18.03 -18.40 8.51
CA LYS A 142 -17.25 -19.29 7.63
C LYS A 142 -16.65 -18.53 6.46
N ILE A 143 -15.40 -18.84 6.11
CA ILE A 143 -14.80 -18.36 4.87
C ILE A 143 -15.36 -19.21 3.72
N PRO A 144 -16.12 -18.64 2.76
CA PRO A 144 -16.60 -19.38 1.62
C PRO A 144 -15.45 -19.76 0.68
N ASP A 145 -15.66 -20.80 -0.13
CA ASP A 145 -14.75 -21.13 -1.23
C ASP A 145 -15.01 -20.17 -2.40
N GLU A 146 -14.00 -19.39 -2.80
CA GLU A 146 -14.13 -18.28 -3.75
C GLU A 146 -13.16 -18.39 -4.94
N PRO A 147 -13.25 -19.47 -5.75
CA PRO A 147 -12.29 -19.75 -6.81
C PRO A 147 -12.39 -18.76 -7.98
N TYR A 148 -13.45 -17.96 -8.03
CA TYR A 148 -13.67 -16.88 -8.99
C TYR A 148 -12.89 -15.59 -8.69
N THR A 149 -12.24 -15.46 -7.53
CA THR A 149 -11.53 -14.21 -7.16
C THR A 149 -10.18 -14.09 -7.85
N ALA A 150 -9.76 -12.87 -8.18
CA ALA A 150 -8.49 -12.62 -8.89
C ALA A 150 -7.24 -13.03 -8.09
N LYS A 151 -7.23 -12.74 -6.78
CA LYS A 151 -6.11 -13.04 -5.87
C LYS A 151 -6.67 -13.59 -4.56
N PRO A 152 -6.00 -14.55 -3.88
CA PRO A 152 -6.35 -14.89 -2.51
C PRO A 152 -6.13 -13.68 -1.61
N ARG A 153 -6.74 -13.70 -0.42
CA ARG A 153 -6.50 -12.71 0.63
C ARG A 153 -6.53 -11.25 0.13
N SER A 154 -7.59 -10.90 -0.60
CA SER A 154 -7.71 -9.63 -1.32
C SER A 154 -8.91 -8.79 -0.86
N THR A 155 -9.64 -9.25 0.16
CA THR A 155 -10.92 -8.67 0.60
C THR A 155 -10.76 -7.91 1.91
N TYR A 156 -10.62 -6.59 1.78
CA TYR A 156 -10.47 -5.65 2.90
C TYR A 156 -11.66 -4.72 2.97
N GLY A 157 -11.90 -4.16 4.15
CA GLY A 157 -13.02 -3.28 4.41
C GLY A 157 -12.97 -1.94 3.68
N GLY A 158 -14.15 -1.34 3.56
CA GLY A 158 -14.34 0.03 3.09
C GLY A 158 -15.21 0.81 4.06
N ASP A 159 -15.62 2.02 3.67
CA ASP A 159 -16.34 2.95 4.57
C ASP A 159 -17.67 2.37 5.11
N SER A 160 -18.41 1.62 4.28
CA SER A 160 -19.69 1.03 4.69
C SER A 160 -19.50 -0.25 5.49
N ILE A 161 -18.54 -1.09 5.06
CA ILE A 161 -18.23 -2.38 5.69
C ILE A 161 -16.75 -2.39 6.06
N PRO A 162 -16.39 -1.86 7.24
CA PRO A 162 -15.02 -1.86 7.72
C PRO A 162 -14.57 -3.26 8.17
N ASP A 163 -13.26 -3.49 8.20
CA ASP A 163 -12.68 -4.73 8.70
C ASP A 163 -13.06 -5.00 10.16
N CYS A 164 -13.14 -6.28 10.48
CA CYS A 164 -13.35 -6.85 11.82
C CYS A 164 -14.65 -6.41 12.51
N GLN A 165 -15.63 -5.96 11.73
CA GLN A 165 -16.98 -5.68 12.20
C GLN A 165 -17.96 -6.68 11.59
N VAL A 166 -18.75 -7.32 12.45
CA VAL A 166 -19.87 -8.16 12.01
C VAL A 166 -21.03 -7.25 11.62
N LYS A 167 -21.53 -7.43 10.40
CA LYS A 167 -22.73 -6.74 9.90
C LYS A 167 -23.76 -7.77 9.47
N LYS A 168 -25.04 -7.50 9.71
CA LYS A 168 -26.13 -8.36 9.27
C LYS A 168 -26.74 -7.80 7.98
N VAL A 169 -26.90 -8.64 6.97
CA VAL A 169 -27.54 -8.27 5.71
C VAL A 169 -29.04 -8.04 5.97
N PRO A 170 -29.62 -6.87 5.61
CA PRO A 170 -31.04 -6.59 5.76
C PRO A 170 -31.93 -7.60 5.01
N VAL A 171 -33.18 -7.75 5.47
CA VAL A 171 -34.12 -8.78 4.97
C VAL A 171 -34.49 -8.59 3.49
N ASP A 172 -34.39 -7.37 2.98
CA ASP A 172 -34.72 -6.98 1.61
C ASP A 172 -33.49 -6.73 0.74
N SER A 173 -32.31 -7.17 1.19
CA SER A 173 -31.03 -6.80 0.57
C SER A 173 -30.06 -7.97 0.45
N VAL A 174 -29.03 -7.80 -0.38
CA VAL A 174 -27.89 -8.70 -0.54
C VAL A 174 -26.59 -7.94 -0.33
N PHE A 175 -25.53 -8.66 0.05
CA PHE A 175 -24.16 -8.15 0.07
C PHE A 175 -23.41 -8.67 -1.16
N VAL A 176 -22.84 -7.77 -1.94
CA VAL A 176 -22.18 -8.11 -3.21
C VAL A 176 -20.74 -7.64 -3.25
N LEU A 177 -19.87 -8.42 -3.90
CA LEU A 177 -18.48 -8.07 -4.15
C LEU A 177 -18.14 -8.25 -5.62
N GLY A 178 -17.17 -7.49 -6.10
CA GLY A 178 -16.51 -7.81 -7.37
C GLY A 178 -15.54 -8.98 -7.20
N ASP A 179 -15.30 -9.71 -8.28
CA ASP A 179 -14.33 -10.80 -8.29
C ASP A 179 -12.89 -10.28 -8.23
N ASN A 180 -12.67 -9.07 -8.74
CA ASN A 180 -11.42 -8.32 -8.59
C ASN A 180 -11.48 -7.44 -7.35
N ARG A 181 -11.30 -8.05 -6.17
CA ARG A 181 -11.55 -7.42 -4.86
C ARG A 181 -10.83 -6.08 -4.66
N LYS A 182 -9.61 -5.92 -5.17
CA LYS A 182 -8.85 -4.68 -4.98
C LYS A 182 -9.23 -3.58 -5.99
N ALA A 183 -9.82 -3.95 -7.13
CA ALA A 183 -10.23 -3.03 -8.20
C ALA A 183 -11.76 -3.02 -8.38
N SER A 184 -12.50 -3.11 -7.28
CA SER A 184 -13.96 -3.19 -7.31
C SER A 184 -14.60 -2.19 -6.36
N LEU A 185 -15.42 -1.30 -6.92
CA LEU A 185 -16.40 -0.52 -6.20
C LEU A 185 -17.66 -1.36 -5.98
N ASP A 186 -17.86 -1.83 -4.75
CA ASP A 186 -18.92 -2.77 -4.37
C ASP A 186 -19.46 -2.46 -2.96
N SER A 187 -20.20 -3.40 -2.36
CA SER A 187 -20.91 -3.18 -1.09
C SER A 187 -20.03 -2.76 0.08
N ARG A 188 -18.70 -2.88 -0.03
CA ARG A 188 -17.76 -2.42 1.00
C ARG A 188 -17.71 -0.90 1.16
N PHE A 189 -17.97 -0.18 0.08
CA PHE A 189 -17.85 1.27 -0.01
C PHE A 189 -19.25 1.91 -0.08
N GLU A 190 -19.37 3.05 -0.75
CA GLU A 190 -20.59 3.85 -0.87
C GLU A 190 -21.84 3.10 -1.39
N ILE A 191 -21.70 1.96 -2.08
CA ILE A 191 -22.83 1.15 -2.54
C ILE A 191 -23.59 0.50 -1.36
N GLY A 192 -22.88 0.02 -0.33
CA GLY A 192 -23.50 -0.69 0.79
C GLY A 192 -24.30 -1.93 0.38
N PHE A 193 -25.33 -2.29 1.16
CA PHE A 193 -26.20 -3.43 0.82
C PHE A 193 -27.12 -3.08 -0.37
N VAL A 194 -27.23 -4.01 -1.32
CA VAL A 194 -28.03 -3.83 -2.54
C VAL A 194 -29.43 -4.37 -2.30
N LYS A 195 -30.46 -3.54 -2.53
CA LYS A 195 -31.85 -3.97 -2.37
C LYS A 195 -32.23 -4.97 -3.45
N LEU A 196 -33.04 -5.96 -3.10
CA LEU A 196 -33.58 -6.94 -4.03
C LEU A 196 -34.42 -6.30 -5.15
N SER A 197 -35.02 -5.14 -4.89
CA SER A 197 -35.81 -4.36 -5.86
C SER A 197 -34.98 -3.73 -6.97
N ASP A 198 -33.68 -3.52 -6.72
CA ASP A 198 -32.78 -2.78 -7.62
C ASP A 198 -32.07 -3.75 -8.58
N ILE A 199 -32.24 -5.05 -8.37
CA ILE A 199 -31.67 -6.11 -9.19
C ILE A 199 -32.55 -6.32 -10.41
N HIS A 200 -31.98 -6.23 -11.60
CA HIS A 200 -32.70 -6.42 -12.85
C HIS A 200 -32.35 -7.74 -13.56
N HIS A 201 -31.12 -8.23 -13.39
CA HIS A 201 -30.68 -9.49 -14.00
C HIS A 201 -29.87 -10.36 -13.05
N VAL A 202 -29.91 -11.66 -13.29
CA VAL A 202 -29.13 -12.68 -12.58
C VAL A 202 -28.55 -13.72 -13.54
N LEU A 203 -27.28 -14.05 -13.33
CA LEU A 203 -26.57 -15.18 -13.90
C LEU A 203 -26.32 -16.21 -12.78
N PRO A 204 -27.15 -17.26 -12.71
CA PRO A 204 -27.05 -18.29 -11.69
C PRO A 204 -25.67 -18.95 -11.64
N LEU A 205 -25.17 -19.28 -10.45
CA LEU A 205 -23.84 -19.91 -10.27
C LEU A 205 -23.68 -21.20 -11.09
N ASN A 206 -24.73 -22.01 -11.20
CA ASN A 206 -24.75 -23.24 -11.99
C ASN A 206 -24.75 -23.00 -13.52
N GLU A 207 -24.95 -21.75 -13.97
CA GLU A 207 -24.91 -21.35 -15.39
C GLU A 207 -23.60 -20.64 -15.75
N GLN A 208 -22.66 -20.51 -14.80
CA GLN A 208 -21.36 -19.85 -14.99
C GLN A 208 -20.26 -20.79 -15.51
N ASP A 209 -20.59 -22.00 -15.96
CA ASP A 209 -19.63 -23.00 -16.48
C ASP A 209 -18.62 -22.44 -17.50
N PRO A 210 -19.00 -21.56 -18.46
CA PRO A 210 -18.04 -20.98 -19.41
C PRO A 210 -16.90 -20.19 -18.77
N PHE A 211 -17.10 -19.69 -17.55
CA PHE A 211 -16.14 -18.84 -16.83
C PHE A 211 -15.31 -19.61 -15.81
N LYS A 212 -15.69 -20.86 -15.47
CA LYS A 212 -14.94 -21.70 -14.51
C LYS A 212 -13.51 -21.99 -14.94
N LYS A 213 -13.20 -21.90 -16.24
CA LYS A 213 -11.82 -22.02 -16.76
C LYS A 213 -10.88 -20.94 -16.23
N ASN A 214 -11.42 -19.81 -15.77
CA ASN A 214 -10.65 -18.69 -15.19
C ASN A 214 -10.55 -18.79 -13.67
N TRP A 215 -11.13 -19.83 -13.06
CA TRP A 215 -11.11 -20.01 -11.62
C TRP A 215 -9.75 -20.52 -11.15
N ARG A 216 -9.24 -19.93 -10.08
CA ARG A 216 -7.98 -20.33 -9.45
C ARG A 216 -8.21 -21.49 -8.48
N ASP A 217 -7.13 -22.21 -8.18
CA ASP A 217 -7.11 -23.16 -7.07
C ASP A 217 -7.16 -22.40 -5.74
N THR A 218 -8.06 -22.80 -4.86
CA THR A 218 -8.30 -22.18 -3.54
C THR A 218 -7.79 -23.03 -2.38
N LYS A 219 -7.23 -24.21 -2.67
CA LYS A 219 -6.82 -25.19 -1.66
C LYS A 219 -5.92 -24.62 -0.56
N PHE A 220 -5.05 -23.68 -0.93
CA PHE A 220 -4.05 -23.08 -0.05
C PHE A 220 -4.38 -21.65 0.39
N ASP A 221 -5.58 -21.14 0.07
CA ASP A 221 -5.95 -19.75 0.35
C ASP A 221 -5.78 -19.36 1.81
N GLN A 222 -6.22 -20.24 2.70
CA GLN A 222 -6.17 -19.98 4.13
C GLN A 222 -4.73 -20.05 4.69
N GLU A 223 -3.77 -20.65 3.97
CA GLU A 223 -2.36 -20.63 4.37
C GLU A 223 -1.74 -19.22 4.21
N PHE A 224 -2.34 -18.39 3.36
CA PHE A 224 -1.96 -16.98 3.24
C PHE A 224 -2.50 -16.11 4.37
N ALA A 225 -3.35 -16.64 5.27
CA ALA A 225 -3.80 -15.90 6.44
C ALA A 225 -2.60 -15.43 7.29
N HIS A 226 -2.66 -14.20 7.77
CA HIS A 226 -1.60 -13.55 8.55
C HIS A 226 -0.25 -13.41 7.85
N THR A 227 -0.19 -13.58 6.52
CA THR A 227 1.04 -13.37 5.73
C THR A 227 1.05 -12.00 5.05
N SER A 228 2.20 -11.53 4.57
CA SER A 228 2.27 -10.37 3.68
C SER A 228 2.37 -10.84 2.24
N THR A 229 1.68 -10.15 1.32
CA THR A 229 1.84 -10.32 -0.14
C THR A 229 2.90 -9.39 -0.73
N THR A 230 3.40 -8.43 0.04
CA THR A 230 4.47 -7.52 -0.40
C THR A 230 5.83 -8.22 -0.33
N ASP A 231 6.54 -8.31 -1.45
CA ASP A 231 7.92 -8.78 -1.50
C ASP A 231 8.89 -7.59 -1.65
N PRO A 232 9.84 -7.40 -0.71
CA PRO A 232 10.79 -6.29 -0.76
C PRO A 232 11.65 -6.25 -2.03
N GLN A 233 12.04 -7.41 -2.56
CA GLN A 233 12.92 -7.47 -3.72
C GLN A 233 12.16 -7.10 -4.99
N ASP A 234 10.94 -7.61 -5.15
CA ASP A 234 10.07 -7.28 -6.28
C ASP A 234 9.69 -5.80 -6.28
N PHE A 235 9.35 -5.24 -5.12
CA PHE A 235 9.06 -3.79 -5.00
C PHE A 235 10.26 -2.95 -5.44
N VAL A 236 11.47 -3.27 -4.97
CA VAL A 236 12.69 -2.53 -5.35
C VAL A 236 13.03 -2.72 -6.83
N ASN A 237 12.76 -3.90 -7.40
CA ASN A 237 12.95 -4.14 -8.84
C ASN A 237 12.04 -3.24 -9.68
N LEU A 238 10.74 -3.21 -9.36
CA LEU A 238 9.74 -2.36 -10.03
C LEU A 238 10.08 -0.87 -9.87
N LEU A 239 10.38 -0.42 -8.65
CA LEU A 239 10.79 0.95 -8.39
C LEU A 239 12.04 1.34 -9.19
N ASN A 240 13.02 0.45 -9.29
CA ASN A 240 14.25 0.72 -10.05
C ASN A 240 14.01 0.82 -11.56
N GLN A 241 12.99 0.17 -12.11
CA GLN A 241 12.59 0.38 -13.51
C GLN A 241 12.12 1.83 -13.71
N VAL A 242 11.20 2.29 -12.87
CA VAL A 242 10.69 3.68 -12.89
C VAL A 242 11.81 4.69 -12.67
N ARG A 243 12.75 4.42 -11.75
CA ARG A 243 13.91 5.29 -11.50
C ARG A 243 14.80 5.40 -12.74
N VAL A 244 15.11 4.29 -13.42
CA VAL A 244 15.93 4.30 -14.64
C VAL A 244 15.25 5.10 -15.76
N GLU A 245 13.94 4.91 -15.97
CA GLU A 245 13.16 5.67 -16.96
C GLU A 245 13.20 7.18 -16.71
N LYS A 246 13.27 7.59 -15.45
CA LYS A 246 13.38 8.99 -15.02
C LYS A 246 14.82 9.48 -14.87
N ASN A 247 15.81 8.76 -15.42
CA ASN A 247 17.24 9.07 -15.33
C ASN A 247 17.75 9.19 -13.88
N LYS A 248 17.22 8.38 -12.96
CA LYS A 248 17.65 8.30 -11.56
C LYS A 248 18.55 7.09 -11.32
N THR A 249 19.41 7.21 -10.30
CA THR A 249 20.29 6.11 -9.88
C THR A 249 19.48 4.97 -9.25
N LYS A 250 19.88 3.71 -9.41
CA LYS A 250 19.18 2.58 -8.77
C LYS A 250 19.39 2.58 -7.26
N LEU A 251 18.34 2.27 -6.51
CA LEU A 251 18.42 1.97 -5.08
C LEU A 251 18.83 0.52 -4.85
N LYS A 252 19.59 0.28 -3.79
CA LYS A 252 20.03 -1.06 -3.36
C LYS A 252 19.22 -1.51 -2.16
N LEU A 253 18.67 -2.71 -2.22
CA LEU A 253 18.03 -3.32 -1.06
C LEU A 253 19.09 -3.54 0.04
N ASN A 254 18.80 -3.11 1.26
CA ASN A 254 19.74 -3.13 2.38
C ASN A 254 19.13 -3.82 3.62
N ASP A 255 19.76 -4.89 4.09
CA ASP A 255 19.26 -5.72 5.20
C ASP A 255 19.10 -4.95 6.51
N ASN A 256 19.97 -3.96 6.79
CA ASN A 256 19.84 -3.14 7.99
C ASN A 256 18.62 -2.21 7.89
N LEU A 257 18.28 -1.72 6.70
CA LEU A 257 17.05 -0.94 6.50
C LEU A 257 15.80 -1.82 6.50
N ILE A 258 15.87 -3.08 6.05
CA ILE A 258 14.79 -4.06 6.24
C ILE A 258 14.57 -4.29 7.74
N LYS A 259 15.64 -4.57 8.47
CA LYS A 259 15.58 -4.75 9.93
C LYS A 259 15.03 -3.51 10.64
N SER A 260 15.47 -2.32 10.25
CA SER A 260 15.00 -1.03 10.78
C SER A 260 13.51 -0.81 10.51
N SER A 261 13.06 -1.03 9.27
CA SER A 261 11.66 -0.88 8.89
C SER A 261 10.77 -1.89 9.62
N LYS A 262 11.26 -3.11 9.88
CA LYS A 262 10.56 -4.09 10.71
C LYS A 262 10.39 -3.62 12.16
N PHE A 263 11.46 -3.12 12.80
CA PHE A 263 11.37 -2.58 14.16
C PHE A 263 10.34 -1.46 14.26
N ARG A 264 10.30 -0.58 13.26
CA ARG A 264 9.30 0.48 13.17
C ARG A 264 7.89 -0.07 12.95
N GLY A 265 7.71 -1.02 12.05
CA GLY A 265 6.40 -1.63 11.82
C GLY A 265 5.85 -2.33 13.07
N ASP A 266 6.69 -3.10 13.77
CA ASP A 266 6.31 -3.82 14.99
C ASP A 266 5.83 -2.83 16.08
N ILE A 267 6.56 -1.75 16.34
CA ILE A 267 6.19 -0.78 17.39
C ILE A 267 4.99 0.09 16.99
N ILE A 268 4.85 0.43 15.70
CA ILE A 268 3.69 1.18 15.19
C ILE A 268 2.41 0.41 15.48
N LEU A 269 2.40 -0.91 15.24
CA LEU A 269 1.23 -1.73 15.51
C LEU A 269 0.99 -1.97 17.01
N ASP A 270 2.06 -2.18 17.80
CA ASP A 270 1.95 -2.38 19.25
C ASP A 270 1.38 -1.16 19.98
N THR A 271 1.73 0.05 19.52
CA THR A 271 1.36 1.31 20.17
C THR A 271 0.27 2.10 19.43
N ASP A 272 -0.17 1.59 18.28
CA ASP A 272 -1.08 2.25 17.34
C ASP A 272 -0.60 3.67 16.94
N ASP A 273 0.72 3.89 16.90
CA ASP A 273 1.37 5.19 16.70
C ASP A 273 1.96 5.37 15.30
N PHE A 274 1.14 5.88 14.38
CA PHE A 274 1.53 6.20 13.00
C PHE A 274 2.16 7.58 12.86
N SER A 275 2.82 8.12 13.91
CA SER A 275 3.57 9.39 13.82
C SER A 275 5.04 9.15 13.46
N ILE A 276 5.60 10.04 12.64
CA ILE A 276 7.03 10.03 12.31
C ILE A 276 7.85 10.40 13.56
N GLU A 277 7.31 11.30 14.37
CA GLU A 277 7.89 11.77 15.62
C GLU A 277 7.92 10.67 16.70
N ALA A 278 7.19 9.57 16.50
CA ALA A 278 7.12 8.45 17.42
C ALA A 278 6.72 8.89 18.84
N THR A 279 5.72 9.78 18.95
CA THR A 279 5.35 10.43 20.21
C THR A 279 4.90 9.46 21.29
N ARG A 280 4.24 8.35 20.91
CA ARG A 280 3.83 7.28 21.83
C ARG A 280 4.79 6.10 21.78
N SER A 281 5.23 5.72 20.59
CA SER A 281 6.12 4.56 20.37
C SER A 281 7.54 4.76 20.90
N GLY A 282 8.03 6.01 21.00
CA GLY A 282 9.36 6.36 21.50
C GLY A 282 10.54 5.93 20.60
N LEU A 283 10.29 5.09 19.59
CA LEU A 283 11.25 4.60 18.62
C LEU A 283 11.13 5.40 17.32
N THR A 284 11.85 6.52 17.23
CA THR A 284 11.95 7.33 16.01
C THR A 284 12.66 6.56 14.90
N LEU A 285 12.52 7.04 13.65
CA LEU A 285 13.29 6.55 12.50
C LEU A 285 14.80 6.47 12.82
N GLU A 286 15.37 7.56 13.36
CA GLU A 286 16.80 7.61 13.70
C GLU A 286 17.18 6.50 14.69
N LYS A 287 16.42 6.30 15.77
CA LYS A 287 16.70 5.23 16.73
C LYS A 287 16.63 3.86 16.08
N ALA A 288 15.63 3.63 15.21
CA ALA A 288 15.46 2.36 14.51
C ALA A 288 16.63 2.06 13.56
N VAL A 289 17.05 3.01 12.72
CA VAL A 289 18.17 2.80 11.78
C VAL A 289 19.48 2.57 12.53
N ARG A 290 19.71 3.29 13.63
CA ARG A 290 20.92 3.12 14.46
C ARG A 290 20.92 1.78 15.20
N GLN A 291 19.79 1.37 15.77
CA GLN A 291 19.63 0.06 16.42
C GLN A 291 19.78 -1.09 15.41
N ALA A 292 19.35 -0.91 14.18
CA ALA A 292 19.54 -1.88 13.11
C ALA A 292 20.98 -1.94 12.58
N GLY A 293 21.84 -0.99 12.96
CA GLY A 293 23.25 -0.95 12.55
C GLY A 293 23.52 -0.16 11.27
N TYR A 294 22.53 0.57 10.73
CA TYR A 294 22.71 1.40 9.54
C TYR A 294 23.42 2.72 9.91
N ARG A 295 24.51 3.03 9.20
CA ARG A 295 25.46 4.10 9.57
C ARG A 295 25.39 5.37 8.74
N ASN A 296 24.69 5.35 7.60
CA ASN A 296 24.53 6.56 6.82
C ASN A 296 23.70 7.61 7.57
N ILE A 297 23.83 8.86 7.14
CA ILE A 297 23.34 10.02 7.89
C ILE A 297 22.10 10.68 7.27
N VAL A 298 21.78 10.36 6.02
CA VAL A 298 20.54 10.78 5.38
C VAL A 298 19.62 9.58 5.37
N PHE A 299 18.41 9.76 5.89
CA PHE A 299 17.40 8.71 5.89
C PHE A 299 16.01 9.34 5.87
N ALA A 300 15.07 8.62 5.28
CA ALA A 300 13.66 8.97 5.27
C ALA A 300 12.80 7.75 5.52
N GLU A 301 11.60 7.98 6.03
CA GLU A 301 10.60 6.95 6.31
C GLU A 301 9.35 7.25 5.51
N LEU A 302 8.80 6.20 4.92
CA LEU A 302 7.45 6.14 4.39
C LEU A 302 6.76 4.98 5.11
N PHE A 303 5.49 5.11 5.39
CA PHE A 303 4.68 3.96 5.77
C PHE A 303 3.27 4.11 5.23
N THR A 304 2.62 2.99 5.00
CA THR A 304 1.21 2.94 4.63
C THR A 304 0.53 1.80 5.37
N ARG A 305 -0.76 1.97 5.64
CA ARG A 305 -1.62 0.89 6.10
C ARG A 305 -2.24 0.21 4.90
N GLY A 306 -2.48 -1.09 5.03
CA GLY A 306 -3.17 -1.85 4.01
C GLY A 306 -2.31 -2.96 3.41
N TYR A 307 -2.93 -3.65 2.46
CA TYR A 307 -2.49 -4.95 1.99
C TYR A 307 -2.25 -4.89 0.49
N TYR A 308 -0.99 -4.63 0.16
CA TYR A 308 -0.52 -4.44 -1.19
C TYR A 308 0.39 -5.60 -1.57
N ASP A 309 0.37 -6.00 -2.81
CA ASP A 309 1.56 -6.60 -3.42
C ASP A 309 2.50 -5.49 -3.92
N SER A 310 3.61 -5.88 -4.53
CA SER A 310 4.69 -4.98 -4.86
C SER A 310 4.32 -3.98 -5.96
N ASP A 311 3.50 -4.36 -6.93
CA ASP A 311 2.98 -3.49 -7.99
C ASP A 311 1.96 -2.48 -7.44
N GLU A 312 0.96 -2.94 -6.69
CA GLU A 312 -0.05 -2.06 -6.10
C GLU A 312 0.56 -1.10 -5.07
N LEU A 313 1.57 -1.56 -4.31
CA LEU A 313 2.28 -0.69 -3.37
C LEU A 313 3.01 0.42 -4.13
N LEU A 314 3.64 0.10 -5.26
CA LEU A 314 4.36 1.09 -6.06
C LEU A 314 3.38 2.12 -6.63
N GLU A 315 2.26 1.69 -7.19
CA GLU A 315 1.19 2.59 -7.68
C GLU A 315 0.71 3.50 -6.55
N ASN A 316 0.35 2.93 -5.39
CA ASN A 316 -0.10 3.70 -4.22
C ASN A 316 0.96 4.71 -3.72
N MET A 317 2.25 4.36 -3.79
CA MET A 317 3.33 5.29 -3.44
C MET A 317 3.52 6.40 -4.50
N PHE A 318 3.08 6.20 -5.74
CA PHE A 318 3.21 7.19 -6.81
C PHE A 318 1.99 8.10 -6.99
N GLU A 319 0.84 7.72 -6.42
CA GLU A 319 -0.36 8.58 -6.33
C GLU A 319 -0.07 9.91 -5.61
N PHE A 320 0.78 9.89 -4.58
CA PHE A 320 1.08 11.09 -3.80
C PHE A 320 2.43 11.72 -4.20
N PRO A 321 2.49 13.04 -4.48
CA PRO A 321 3.74 13.71 -4.84
C PRO A 321 4.82 13.62 -3.75
N GLN A 322 4.45 13.59 -2.47
CA GLN A 322 5.41 13.55 -1.36
C GLN A 322 6.19 12.23 -1.32
N THR A 323 5.48 11.10 -1.42
CA THR A 323 6.06 9.75 -1.43
C THR A 323 6.88 9.51 -2.69
N SER A 324 6.35 9.86 -3.87
CA SER A 324 7.07 9.71 -5.13
C SER A 324 8.35 10.55 -5.19
N ASN A 325 8.32 11.80 -4.70
CA ASN A 325 9.52 12.64 -4.63
C ASN A 325 10.63 12.02 -3.76
N LEU A 326 10.27 11.42 -2.62
CA LEU A 326 11.23 10.72 -1.76
C LEU A 326 11.79 9.48 -2.47
N LEU A 327 10.93 8.66 -3.06
CA LEU A 327 11.32 7.44 -3.80
C LEU A 327 12.13 7.72 -5.07
N LEU A 328 12.06 8.94 -5.63
CA LEU A 328 12.83 9.39 -6.80
C LEU A 328 14.02 10.28 -6.46
N SER A 329 14.26 10.59 -5.19
CA SER A 329 15.39 11.42 -4.76
C SER A 329 16.73 10.73 -5.03
N ASP A 330 17.73 11.53 -5.40
CA ASP A 330 19.13 11.11 -5.56
C ASP A 330 19.91 11.17 -4.25
N GLU A 331 19.30 11.68 -3.18
CA GLU A 331 19.92 11.71 -1.85
C GLU A 331 20.09 10.30 -1.26
N TYR A 332 19.27 9.33 -1.70
CA TYR A 332 19.25 7.97 -1.20
C TYR A 332 19.89 6.99 -2.20
N GLN A 333 20.63 6.02 -1.67
CA GLN A 333 21.26 4.94 -2.44
C GLN A 333 20.80 3.55 -1.97
N ASP A 334 20.31 3.47 -0.73
CA ASP A 334 19.81 2.25 -0.12
C ASP A 334 18.32 2.37 0.19
N ILE A 335 17.64 1.24 0.19
CA ILE A 335 16.24 1.09 0.57
C ILE A 335 16.06 -0.20 1.35
N GLY A 336 15.15 -0.20 2.31
CA GLY A 336 14.66 -1.42 2.94
C GLY A 336 13.20 -1.25 3.29
N LEU A 337 12.43 -2.32 3.16
CA LEU A 337 11.02 -2.30 3.50
C LEU A 337 10.60 -3.59 4.20
N SER A 338 9.59 -3.46 5.05
CA SER A 338 8.98 -4.56 5.77
C SER A 338 7.47 -4.36 5.84
N ALA A 339 6.72 -5.38 5.46
CA ALA A 339 5.31 -5.50 5.77
C ALA A 339 5.17 -6.26 7.09
N VAL A 340 4.59 -5.61 8.10
CA VAL A 340 4.40 -6.16 9.43
C VAL A 340 2.92 -6.35 9.67
N LEU A 341 2.55 -7.51 10.22
CA LEU A 341 1.18 -7.84 10.60
C LEU A 341 1.11 -8.11 12.10
N ALA A 342 0.10 -7.52 12.74
CA ALA A 342 -0.26 -7.79 14.11
C ALA A 342 -1.76 -7.55 14.33
N ASP A 343 -2.29 -8.09 15.42
CA ASP A 343 -3.67 -7.81 15.82
C ASP A 343 -3.73 -6.48 16.60
N VAL A 344 -4.37 -5.48 16.01
CA VAL A 344 -4.66 -4.20 16.67
C VAL A 344 -6.15 -4.18 16.97
N ASN A 345 -6.52 -4.10 18.26
CA ASN A 345 -7.92 -4.15 18.72
C ASN A 345 -8.69 -5.38 18.20
N ASN A 346 -8.06 -6.56 18.26
CA ASN A 346 -8.63 -7.82 17.75
C ASN A 346 -8.93 -7.78 16.24
N CYS A 347 -8.19 -6.96 15.50
CA CYS A 347 -8.26 -6.88 14.05
C CYS A 347 -6.87 -7.05 13.43
N PRO A 348 -6.66 -8.07 12.59
CA PRO A 348 -5.45 -8.21 11.80
C PRO A 348 -5.22 -6.90 11.05
N THR A 349 -4.08 -6.27 11.29
CA THR A 349 -3.71 -4.98 10.71
C THR A 349 -2.32 -5.11 10.14
N GLN A 350 -2.16 -4.69 8.88
CA GLN A 350 -0.87 -4.60 8.23
C GLN A 350 -0.41 -3.15 8.12
N VAL A 351 0.86 -2.92 8.47
CA VAL A 351 1.60 -1.71 8.11
C VAL A 351 2.78 -2.10 7.22
N ILE A 352 3.01 -1.34 6.17
CA ILE A 352 4.22 -1.44 5.36
C ILE A 352 5.07 -0.23 5.68
N VAL A 353 6.30 -0.47 6.11
CA VAL A 353 7.28 0.58 6.39
C VAL A 353 8.41 0.48 5.38
N ILE A 354 8.77 1.60 4.77
CA ILE A 354 9.87 1.75 3.82
C ILE A 354 10.84 2.77 4.39
N HIS A 355 12.10 2.37 4.57
CA HIS A 355 13.19 3.25 4.94
C HIS A 355 14.12 3.45 3.76
N LEU A 356 14.43 4.72 3.49
CA LEU A 356 15.44 5.12 2.53
C LEU A 356 16.69 5.53 3.29
N GLY A 357 17.85 5.26 2.72
CA GLY A 357 19.13 5.59 3.32
C GLY A 357 20.13 6.10 2.29
N GLY A 358 20.92 7.08 2.69
CA GLY A 358 21.82 7.79 1.79
C GLY A 358 23.02 8.39 2.49
N PHE A 359 24.16 8.39 1.80
CA PHE A 359 25.36 9.02 2.29
C PHE A 359 25.50 10.41 1.67
N LYS A 360 25.45 11.45 2.51
CA LYS A 360 25.84 12.80 2.12
C LYS A 360 27.28 13.03 2.57
N PRO A 361 28.25 13.19 1.64
CA PRO A 361 29.60 13.52 2.02
C PRO A 361 29.63 14.88 2.74
N PRO A 362 30.56 15.09 3.68
CA PRO A 362 30.80 16.41 4.24
C PRO A 362 31.11 17.42 3.13
N ASN A 363 30.75 18.67 3.39
CA ASN A 363 31.03 19.81 2.52
C ASN A 363 31.83 20.86 3.28
N TYR A 364 33.00 20.46 3.79
CA TYR A 364 33.90 21.38 4.48
C TYR A 364 34.44 22.41 3.51
N GLN A 365 34.46 23.69 3.91
CA GLN A 365 35.08 24.71 3.06
C GLN A 365 36.59 24.55 3.11
N LYS A 366 37.26 24.80 1.98
CA LYS A 366 38.73 24.69 1.89
C LYS A 366 39.42 25.55 2.95
N VAL A 367 38.86 26.72 3.24
CA VAL A 367 39.36 27.66 4.27
C VAL A 367 39.34 27.05 5.67
N ASP A 368 38.34 26.24 6.01
CA ASP A 368 38.24 25.60 7.33
C ASP A 368 39.37 24.59 7.50
N ILE A 369 39.61 23.77 6.47
CA ILE A 369 40.69 22.77 6.46
C ILE A 369 42.05 23.44 6.56
N GLU A 370 42.26 24.51 5.80
CA GLU A 370 43.50 25.29 5.81
C GLU A 370 43.75 25.98 7.16
N SER A 371 42.70 26.44 7.85
CA SER A 371 42.84 27.06 9.17
C SER A 371 43.38 26.10 10.24
N TRP A 372 42.92 24.84 10.23
CA TRP A 372 43.44 23.81 11.14
C TRP A 372 44.88 23.42 10.81
N LYS A 373 45.23 23.41 9.51
CA LYS A 373 46.61 23.18 9.08
C LYS A 373 47.53 24.29 9.59
N LEU A 374 47.11 25.55 9.45
CA LEU A 374 47.87 26.70 9.92
C LEU A 374 48.07 26.66 11.45
N LEU A 375 47.05 26.27 12.20
CA LEU A 375 47.16 26.09 13.65
C LEU A 375 48.22 25.03 14.00
N ILE A 376 48.24 23.89 13.29
CA ILE A 376 49.26 22.85 13.47
C ILE A 376 50.65 23.39 13.18
N ASP A 377 50.83 24.06 12.04
CA ASP A 377 52.12 24.58 11.60
C ASP A 377 52.67 25.60 12.63
N ASN A 378 51.83 26.53 13.10
CA ASN A 378 52.18 27.49 14.14
C ASN A 378 52.56 26.82 15.47
N LEU A 379 51.80 25.82 15.91
CA LEU A 379 52.08 25.10 17.16
C LEU A 379 53.38 24.31 17.09
N VAL A 380 53.66 23.66 15.95
CA VAL A 380 54.92 22.94 15.70
C VAL A 380 56.12 23.88 15.70
N GLU A 381 55.96 25.10 15.16
CA GLU A 381 57.01 26.11 15.13
C GLU A 381 57.35 26.67 16.52
N ILE A 382 56.33 26.99 17.34
CA ILE A 382 56.57 27.66 18.63
C ILE A 382 56.95 26.70 19.77
N LEU A 383 56.51 25.43 19.71
CA LEU A 383 56.69 24.49 20.83
C LEU A 383 58.16 24.31 21.26
N PRO A 384 59.12 24.09 20.33
CA PRO A 384 60.52 23.89 20.69
C PRO A 384 61.12 25.08 21.43
N SER A 385 60.69 26.31 21.08
CA SER A 385 61.13 27.53 21.74
C SER A 385 60.70 27.56 23.20
N TRP A 386 59.43 27.23 23.50
CA TRP A 386 58.94 27.11 24.87
C TRP A 386 59.61 25.97 25.64
N GLU A 387 59.85 24.83 25.00
CA GLU A 387 60.55 23.70 25.64
C GLU A 387 62.00 24.03 26.00
N SER A 388 62.68 24.86 25.21
CA SER A 388 64.06 25.29 25.49
C SER A 388 64.17 26.12 26.78
N LEU A 389 63.09 26.77 27.21
CA LEU A 389 63.04 27.61 28.41
C LEU A 389 62.97 26.79 29.72
N LYS A 390 62.82 25.47 29.67
CA LYS A 390 62.77 24.61 30.86
C LYS A 390 63.99 24.71 31.76
N ASN A 391 65.15 25.08 31.19
CA ASN A 391 66.40 25.24 31.91
C ASN A 391 66.69 26.69 32.31
N ALA A 392 65.79 27.65 32.01
CA ALA A 392 65.98 29.04 32.38
C ALA A 392 65.79 29.22 33.91
N GLU A 393 66.69 29.99 34.55
CA GLU A 393 66.64 30.24 35.99
C GLU A 393 65.57 31.27 36.39
N SER A 394 65.11 32.10 35.46
CA SER A 394 64.25 33.27 35.71
C SER A 394 62.77 33.07 35.33
N ILE A 395 62.32 31.83 35.10
CA ILE A 395 60.95 31.51 34.65
C ILE A 395 60.23 30.64 35.69
N ASP A 396 58.94 30.93 35.90
CA ASP A 396 58.03 30.09 36.67
C ASP A 396 57.84 28.73 35.96
N ARG A 397 58.44 27.68 36.53
CA ARG A 397 58.47 26.34 35.93
C ARG A 397 57.09 25.69 35.88
N ASP A 398 56.24 25.90 36.89
CA ASP A 398 54.92 25.27 36.95
C ASP A 398 54.02 25.84 35.86
N LYS A 399 54.06 27.17 35.65
CA LYS A 399 53.33 27.83 34.57
C LYS A 399 53.85 27.45 33.19
N LEU A 400 55.17 27.34 33.04
CA LEU A 400 55.79 26.92 31.78
C LEU A 400 55.39 25.48 31.41
N ASP A 401 55.45 24.55 32.36
CA ASP A 401 55.05 23.15 32.12
C ASP A 401 53.54 23.05 31.81
N ALA A 402 52.70 23.83 32.49
CA ALA A 402 51.28 23.92 32.17
C ALA A 402 51.02 24.44 30.74
N LEU A 403 51.74 25.49 30.32
CA LEU A 403 51.64 26.02 28.96
C LEU A 403 52.07 24.98 27.92
N ILE A 404 53.23 24.35 28.11
CA ILE A 404 53.74 23.33 27.18
C ILE A 404 52.76 22.16 27.08
N SER A 405 52.22 21.69 28.21
CA SER A 405 51.20 20.63 28.21
C SER A 405 49.98 21.05 27.40
N LEU A 406 49.49 22.28 27.59
CA LEU A 406 48.32 22.79 26.91
C LEU A 406 48.55 22.92 25.40
N LEU A 407 49.70 23.47 24.97
CA LEU A 407 50.05 23.59 23.56
C LEU A 407 50.18 22.20 22.90
N LYS A 408 50.73 21.20 23.60
CA LYS A 408 50.76 19.80 23.13
C LYS A 408 49.36 19.21 22.97
N THR A 409 48.47 19.47 23.92
CA THR A 409 47.06 19.04 23.82
C THR A 409 46.38 19.67 22.62
N ARG A 410 46.53 20.99 22.41
CA ARG A 410 45.99 21.68 21.23
C ARG A 410 46.55 21.11 19.93
N LEU A 411 47.86 20.86 19.85
CA LEU A 411 48.50 20.29 18.67
C LEU A 411 47.92 18.91 18.33
N ASN A 412 47.81 18.02 19.33
CA ASN A 412 47.24 16.68 19.13
C ASN A 412 45.76 16.75 18.70
N ASN A 413 44.97 17.64 19.30
CA ASN A 413 43.57 17.83 18.93
C ASN A 413 43.45 18.35 17.49
N ALA A 414 44.23 19.38 17.14
CA ALA A 414 44.26 19.96 15.80
C ALA A 414 44.68 18.94 14.74
N GLN A 415 45.69 18.10 15.02
CA GLN A 415 46.12 17.02 14.12
C GLN A 415 45.02 15.98 13.87
N LYS A 416 44.29 15.57 14.92
CA LYS A 416 43.14 14.66 14.79
C LYS A 416 42.04 15.26 13.92
N ILE A 417 41.65 16.51 14.20
CA ILE A 417 40.61 17.22 13.45
C ILE A 417 41.02 17.39 11.98
N TYR A 418 42.22 17.92 11.73
CA TYR A 418 42.76 18.11 10.37
C TYR A 418 42.83 16.79 9.58
N SER A 419 43.24 15.69 10.22
CA SER A 419 43.30 14.39 9.56
C SER A 419 41.92 13.90 9.08
N ARG A 420 40.84 14.21 9.80
CA ARG A 420 39.46 13.88 9.38
C ARG A 420 38.98 14.79 8.26
N LEU A 421 39.15 16.09 8.45
CA LEU A 421 38.71 17.10 7.48
C LEU A 421 39.42 16.93 6.13
N SER A 422 40.73 16.66 6.13
CA SER A 422 41.51 16.47 4.91
C SER A 422 41.14 15.21 4.12
N ARG A 423 40.53 14.20 4.78
CA ARG A 423 39.96 13.01 4.12
C ARG A 423 38.48 13.18 3.71
N ASN A 424 37.91 14.37 3.92
CA ASN A 424 36.49 14.68 3.73
C ASN A 424 35.58 13.71 4.50
N GLU A 425 35.95 13.39 5.74
CA GLU A 425 35.18 12.51 6.64
C GLU A 425 34.41 13.34 7.68
N TRP A 426 33.19 12.91 8.04
CA TRP A 426 32.45 13.51 9.15
C TRP A 426 33.27 13.41 10.45
N LEU A 427 33.31 14.50 11.22
CA LEU A 427 33.84 14.49 12.57
C LEU A 427 32.91 13.67 13.48
N THR A 428 33.51 12.87 14.36
CA THR A 428 32.80 12.18 15.44
C THR A 428 32.31 13.15 16.51
N ASP A 429 31.40 12.72 17.39
CA ASP A 429 30.92 13.55 18.51
C ASP A 429 32.07 14.01 19.43
N GLU A 430 33.06 13.14 19.66
CA GLU A 430 34.27 13.46 20.41
C GLU A 430 35.09 14.55 19.70
N GLU A 431 35.35 14.40 18.40
CA GLU A 431 36.11 15.39 17.62
C GLU A 431 35.37 16.73 17.52
N ASN A 432 34.04 16.72 17.41
CA ASN A 432 33.22 17.93 17.48
C ASN A 432 33.33 18.62 18.85
N ALA A 433 33.44 17.85 19.94
CA ALA A 433 33.70 18.41 21.26
C ALA A 433 35.11 19.03 21.34
N LEU A 434 36.11 18.42 20.70
CA LEU A 434 37.47 18.99 20.61
C LEU A 434 37.48 20.33 19.85
N VAL A 435 36.78 20.41 18.71
CA VAL A 435 36.62 21.66 17.93
C VAL A 435 36.04 22.76 18.81
N LYS A 436 34.97 22.48 19.56
CA LYS A 436 34.33 23.45 20.46
C LYS A 436 35.24 23.88 21.61
N ASN A 437 36.08 22.98 22.11
CA ASN A 437 36.95 23.25 23.25
C ASN A 437 38.27 23.98 22.89
N ASP A 438 38.68 24.01 21.62
CA ASP A 438 39.97 24.64 21.24
C ASP A 438 40.03 26.13 21.63
N ASN A 439 38.91 26.85 21.51
CA ASN A 439 38.83 28.25 21.94
C ASN A 439 39.18 28.44 23.42
N ASN A 440 38.70 27.55 24.30
CA ASN A 440 39.00 27.59 25.74
C ASN A 440 40.48 27.29 26.00
N LEU A 441 41.02 26.27 25.32
CA LEU A 441 42.44 25.93 25.40
C LEU A 441 43.30 27.12 24.92
N HIS A 442 42.92 27.78 23.83
CA HIS A 442 43.61 28.98 23.34
C HIS A 442 43.64 30.09 24.39
N THR A 443 42.50 30.43 24.99
CA THR A 443 42.42 31.47 26.03
C THR A 443 43.31 31.17 27.23
N GLN A 444 43.34 29.91 27.68
CA GLN A 444 44.22 29.49 28.77
C GLN A 444 45.71 29.58 28.41
N ALA A 445 46.09 29.21 27.17
CA ALA A 445 47.46 29.41 26.69
C ALA A 445 47.86 30.89 26.69
N GLU A 446 47.02 31.77 26.16
CA GLU A 446 47.30 33.22 26.11
C GLU A 446 47.47 33.83 27.50
N GLN A 447 46.66 33.39 28.47
CA GLN A 447 46.81 33.83 29.85
C GLN A 447 48.16 33.41 30.44
N LEU A 448 48.56 32.15 30.28
CA LEU A 448 49.86 31.65 30.75
C LEU A 448 51.02 32.36 30.07
N ILE A 449 50.93 32.61 28.76
CA ILE A 449 51.93 33.39 28.01
C ILE A 449 52.05 34.80 28.57
N SER A 450 50.93 35.48 28.84
CA SER A 450 50.93 36.82 29.43
C SER A 450 51.54 36.85 30.83
N GLU A 451 51.30 35.81 31.64
CA GLU A 451 51.85 35.70 32.99
C GLU A 451 53.34 35.38 33.00
N LEU A 452 53.82 34.59 32.04
CA LEU A 452 55.25 34.24 31.88
C LEU A 452 56.09 35.39 31.30
N ASN A 453 55.46 36.34 30.63
CA ASN A 453 56.11 37.54 30.06
C ASN A 453 56.23 38.71 31.04
N LYS A 454 55.70 38.59 32.27
CA LYS A 454 55.84 39.56 33.36
C LYS A 454 56.99 39.18 34.26
#